data_AF-X1K7P4-F1
#
_entry.id   AF-X1K7P4-F1
#
_cell.length_a   1.000
_cell.length_b   1.000
_cell.length_c   1.000
_cell.angle_alpha   90.00
_cell.angle_beta   90.00
_cell.angle_gamma   90.00
#
_symmetry.space_group_name_H-M   'P 1'
#
loop_
_entity.id
_entity.type
_entity.pdbx_description
1 polymer ?
#
loop_
_entity_poly.entity_id
_entity_poly.type
_entity_poly.pdbx_seq_one_letter_code
_entity_poly.pdbx_strand_id
1 'polypeptide(L)'
;MSPAYAAIDLGTNTCLLLVARWDGSRLIPLAQELRVLRLGAGVDRTGRLSEEAMARAEAVFREYQAVIESHQCRKVRCVATSAFREAANR
;
A
#
# COMPACT_ATOMS: atom_id res chain seq x y z
N MET A 1 -10.01 12.42 20.97
CA MET A 1 -9.07 11.39 20.47
C MET A 1 -8.33 11.95 19.28
N SER A 2 -7.02 11.71 19.18
CA SER A 2 -6.25 12.10 17.99
C SER A 2 -6.69 11.29 16.76
N PRO A 3 -6.72 11.89 15.57
CA PRO A 3 -7.13 11.19 14.35
C PRO A 3 -6.16 10.06 13.97
N ALA A 4 -6.69 9.00 13.38
CA ALA A 4 -5.90 7.95 12.73
C ALA A 4 -5.49 8.37 11.32
N TYR A 5 -4.36 7.85 10.86
CA TYR A 5 -3.79 8.04 9.54
C TYR A 5 -3.38 6.69 8.97
N ALA A 6 -3.43 6.56 7.65
CA ALA A 6 -2.98 5.36 6.94
C ALA A 6 -1.82 5.68 6.01
N ALA A 7 -0.81 4.82 6.02
CA ALA A 7 0.30 4.81 5.07
C ALA A 7 0.29 3.49 4.31
N ILE A 8 0.41 3.57 2.98
CA ILE A 8 0.57 2.42 2.10
C ILE A 8 1.94 2.54 1.43
N ASP A 9 2.77 1.50 1.56
CA ASP A 9 4.05 1.36 0.87
C ASP A 9 3.94 0.25 -0.18
N LEU A 10 3.88 0.65 -1.45
CA LEU A 10 3.81 -0.24 -2.61
C LEU A 10 5.22 -0.50 -3.15
N GLY A 11 5.80 -1.61 -2.70
CA GLY A 11 7.10 -2.09 -3.14
C GLY A 11 7.05 -2.96 -4.40
N THR A 12 8.22 -3.37 -4.84
CA THR A 12 8.40 -4.32 -5.96
C THR A 12 7.76 -5.68 -5.66
N ASN A 13 7.86 -6.16 -4.41
CA ASN A 13 7.36 -7.48 -4.02
C ASN A 13 6.16 -7.44 -3.08
N THR A 14 6.12 -6.47 -2.18
CA THR A 14 5.14 -6.41 -1.10
C THR A 14 4.42 -5.07 -1.08
N CYS A 15 3.21 -5.07 -0.54
CA CYS A 15 2.45 -3.86 -0.23
C CYS A 15 2.12 -3.86 1.26
N LEU A 16 2.58 -2.85 2.00
CA LEU A 16 2.33 -2.69 3.43
C LEU A 16 1.27 -1.61 3.64
N LEU A 17 0.24 -1.90 4.42
CA LEU A 17 -0.62 -0.90 5.06
C LEU A 17 -0.23 -0.77 6.53
N LEU A 18 -0.06 0.46 6.99
CA LEU A 18 0.03 0.81 8.40
C LEU A 18 -1.04 1.86 8.72
N VAL A 19 -1.91 1.57 9.68
CA VAL A 19 -2.81 2.53 10.30
C VAL A 19 -2.27 2.88 11.68
N ALA A 20 -2.11 4.17 11.96
CA ALA A 20 -1.59 4.64 13.25
C ALA A 20 -2.20 5.97 13.67
N ARG A 21 -2.15 6.27 14.97
CA ARG A 21 -2.52 7.59 15.53
C ARG A 21 -1.43 8.12 16.44
N TRP A 22 -1.36 9.44 16.60
CA TRP A 22 -0.46 10.08 17.57
C TRP A 22 -1.15 10.20 18.93
N ASP A 23 -0.58 9.66 20.02
CA ASP A 23 -1.18 9.77 21.37
C ASP A 23 -0.80 11.04 22.13
N GLY A 24 0.04 11.90 21.55
CA GLY A 24 0.63 13.06 22.22
C GLY A 24 2.15 12.91 22.42
N SER A 25 2.66 11.68 22.38
CA SER A 25 4.08 11.36 22.64
C SER A 25 4.69 10.39 21.63
N ARG A 26 3.89 9.49 21.05
CA ARG A 26 4.35 8.48 20.09
C ARG A 26 3.26 8.11 19.08
N LEU A 27 3.68 7.49 17.99
CA LEU A 27 2.78 6.81 17.07
C LEU A 27 2.33 5.47 17.66
N ILE A 28 1.03 5.27 17.73
CA ILE A 28 0.38 4.03 18.16
C ILE A 28 -0.17 3.32 16.92
N PRO A 29 0.38 2.17 16.53
CA PRO A 29 -0.20 1.31 15.50
C PRO A 29 -1.59 0.84 15.92
N LEU A 30 -2.53 0.89 14.99
CA LEU A 30 -3.90 0.40 15.16
C LEU A 30 -4.14 -0.86 14.29
N ALA A 31 -3.59 -0.87 13.08
CA ALA A 31 -3.61 -2.02 12.19
C ALA A 31 -2.35 -2.04 11.33
N GLN A 32 -1.88 -3.23 10.98
CA GLN A 32 -0.78 -3.42 10.05
C GLN A 32 -1.06 -4.65 9.19
N GLU A 33 -1.07 -4.47 7.88
CA GLU A 33 -1.34 -5.54 6.92
C GLU A 33 -0.22 -5.59 5.89
N LEU A 34 0.29 -6.79 5.62
CA LEU A 34 1.28 -7.03 4.57
C LEU A 34 0.71 -8.01 3.55
N ARG A 35 0.87 -7.70 2.27
CA ARG A 35 0.52 -8.60 1.16
C ARG A 35 1.69 -8.75 0.22
N VAL A 36 1.88 -9.96 -0.30
CA VAL A 36 2.85 -10.26 -1.35
C VAL A 36 2.17 -10.09 -2.69
N LEU A 37 2.54 -9.04 -3.43
CA LEU A 37 1.98 -8.73 -4.75
C LEU A 37 2.86 -9.21 -5.90
N ARG A 38 4.18 -9.24 -5.69
CA ARG A 38 5.19 -9.42 -6.76
C ARG A 38 4.91 -8.47 -7.94
N LEU A 39 4.67 -7.20 -7.64
CA LEU A 39 4.30 -6.17 -8.60
C LEU A 39 5.34 -6.01 -9.71
N GLY A 40 6.63 -6.11 -9.37
CA GLY A 40 7.74 -5.99 -10.31
C GLY A 40 8.06 -7.24 -11.10
N ALA A 41 7.28 -8.32 -10.98
CA ALA A 41 7.56 -9.56 -11.70
C ALA A 41 7.56 -9.31 -13.22
N GLY A 42 8.73 -9.46 -13.84
CA GLY A 42 8.93 -9.29 -15.27
C GLY A 42 9.09 -7.84 -15.74
N VAL A 43 9.05 -6.84 -14.86
CA VAL A 43 9.25 -5.42 -15.23
C VAL A 43 10.67 -5.17 -15.74
N ASP A 44 11.67 -5.82 -15.14
CA ASP A 44 13.07 -5.81 -15.57
C ASP A 44 13.24 -6.23 -17.05
N ARG A 45 12.42 -7.20 -17.49
CA ARG A 45 12.48 -7.76 -18.85
C ARG A 45 11.54 -7.07 -19.83
N THR A 46 10.34 -6.68 -19.40
CA THR A 46 9.29 -6.16 -20.30
C THR A 46 9.16 -4.64 -20.24
N GLY A 47 9.72 -3.99 -19.21
CA GLY A 47 9.50 -2.58 -18.90
C GLY A 47 8.06 -2.26 -18.48
N ARG A 48 7.22 -3.26 -18.17
CA ARG A 48 5.78 -3.09 -17.94
C ARG A 48 5.28 -3.94 -16.78
N LEU A 49 4.31 -3.41 -16.04
CA LEU A 49 3.51 -4.16 -15.08
C LEU A 49 2.62 -5.15 -15.83
N SER A 50 2.58 -6.40 -15.39
CA SER A 50 1.65 -7.39 -15.94
C SER A 50 0.21 -7.11 -15.50
N GLU A 51 -0.77 -7.51 -16.30
CA GLU A 51 -2.19 -7.36 -15.96
C GLU A 51 -2.54 -8.11 -14.68
N GLU A 52 -1.97 -9.30 -14.48
CA GLU A 52 -2.18 -10.09 -13.28
C GLU A 52 -1.58 -9.40 -12.04
N ALA A 53 -0.44 -8.72 -12.18
CA ALA A 53 0.17 -7.96 -11.10
C ALA A 53 -0.69 -6.74 -10.70
N MET A 54 -1.24 -6.03 -11.68
CA MET A 54 -2.17 -4.92 -11.45
C MET A 54 -3.49 -5.40 -10.81
N ALA A 55 -4.06 -6.51 -11.28
CA ALA A 55 -5.27 -7.09 -10.71
C ALA A 55 -5.08 -7.51 -9.25
N ARG A 56 -3.93 -8.12 -8.90
CA ARG A 56 -3.59 -8.42 -7.50
C ARG A 56 -3.46 -7.14 -6.66
N ALA A 57 -2.83 -6.10 -7.19
CA ALA A 57 -2.68 -4.83 -6.49
C ALA A 57 -4.06 -4.17 -6.22
N GLU A 58 -4.96 -4.21 -7.20
CA GLU A 58 -6.32 -3.71 -7.05
C GLU A 58 -7.10 -4.46 -5.96
N ALA A 59 -7.03 -5.80 -5.94
CA ALA A 59 -7.67 -6.61 -4.92
C ALA A 59 -7.15 -6.26 -3.51
N VAL A 60 -5.84 -6.11 -3.35
CA VAL A 60 -5.23 -5.70 -2.07
C VAL A 60 -5.65 -4.29 -1.67
N PHE A 61 -5.76 -3.34 -2.61
CA PHE A 61 -6.24 -2.00 -2.28
C PHE A 61 -7.70 -1.97 -1.84
N ARG A 62 -8.56 -2.86 -2.36
CA ARG A 62 -9.93 -3.01 -1.87
C ARG A 62 -9.96 -3.56 -0.44
N GLU A 63 -9.11 -4.55 -0.11
CA GLU A 63 -8.95 -5.02 1.27
C GLU A 63 -8.48 -3.89 2.20
N TYR A 64 -7.46 -3.13 1.78
CA TYR A 64 -6.90 -2.04 2.57
C TYR A 64 -7.88 -0.88 2.76
N GLN A 65 -8.71 -0.59 1.76
CA GLN A 65 -9.77 0.39 1.87
C GLN A 65 -10.72 0.04 3.02
N ALA A 66 -11.14 -1.22 3.15
CA ALA A 66 -12.02 -1.64 4.24
C ALA A 66 -11.38 -1.45 5.63
N VAL A 67 -10.06 -1.71 5.76
CA VAL A 67 -9.31 -1.47 7.01
C VAL A 67 -9.18 0.02 7.31
N ILE A 68 -8.94 0.84 6.30
CA ILE A 68 -8.81 2.30 6.44
C ILE A 68 -10.14 2.92 6.89
N GLU A 69 -11.24 2.49 6.29
CA GLU A 69 -12.61 2.96 6.59
C GLU A 69 -13.03 2.54 8.01
N SER A 70 -12.74 1.30 8.43
CA SER A 70 -13.08 0.83 9.78
C SER A 70 -12.38 1.61 10.89
N HIS A 71 -11.20 2.19 10.61
CA HIS A 71 -10.46 3.05 11.53
C HIS A 71 -10.76 4.54 11.35
N GLN A 72 -11.66 4.91 10.43
CA GLN A 72 -12.04 6.30 10.13
C GLN A 72 -10.81 7.20 9.91
N CYS A 73 -9.83 6.72 9.14
CA CYS A 73 -8.58 7.43 8.93
C CYS A 73 -8.85 8.82 8.32
N ARG A 74 -8.30 9.87 8.94
CA ARG A 74 -8.45 11.24 8.46
C ARG A 74 -7.78 11.47 7.11
N LYS A 75 -6.66 10.78 6.88
CA LYS A 75 -5.89 10.87 5.63
C LYS A 75 -5.16 9.56 5.37
N VAL A 76 -5.06 9.25 4.08
CA VAL A 76 -4.30 8.12 3.55
C VAL A 76 -3.18 8.67 2.68
N ARG A 77 -2.00 8.06 2.74
CA ARG A 77 -0.90 8.32 1.81
C ARG A 77 -0.37 6.99 1.26
N CYS A 78 -0.43 6.83 -0.06
CA CYS A 78 0.23 5.73 -0.76
C CYS A 78 1.52 6.24 -1.42
N VAL A 79 2.59 5.46 -1.32
CA VAL A 79 3.88 5.70 -1.97
C VAL A 79 4.26 4.42 -2.72
N ALA A 80 4.67 4.57 -3.98
CA ALA A 80 5.14 3.45 -4.79
C ALA A 80 6.63 3.63 -5.12
N THR A 81 7.39 2.54 -5.17
CA THR A 81 8.84 2.57 -5.33
C THR A 81 9.31 1.98 -6.67
N SER A 82 10.34 1.13 -6.69
CA SER A 82 11.14 0.76 -7.88
C SER A 82 10.31 0.22 -9.04
N ALA A 83 9.59 -0.89 -8.85
CA ALA A 83 8.83 -1.52 -9.95
C ALA A 83 7.82 -0.57 -10.62
N PHE A 84 7.10 0.21 -9.82
CA PHE A 84 6.09 1.13 -10.34
C PHE A 84 6.72 2.32 -11.06
N ARG A 85 7.86 2.83 -10.56
CA ARG A 85 8.59 3.92 -11.20
C ARG A 85 9.20 3.51 -12.54
N GLU A 86 9.71 2.28 -12.62
CA GLU A 86 10.40 1.74 -13.80
C GLU A 86 9.44 1.31 -14.91
N ALA A 87 8.20 0.94 -14.57
CA ALA A 87 7.22 0.52 -15.54
C ALA A 87 6.69 1.68 -16.42
N ALA A 88 6.54 1.39 -17.71
CA ALA A 88 6.00 2.32 -18.69
C ALA A 88 4.47 2.53 -18.57
N ASN A 89 3.75 1.58 -17.98
CA ASN A 89 2.29 1.58 -17.79
C ASN A 89 1.87 1.76 -16.32
N ARG A 90 2.54 2.68 -15.63
CA ARG A 90 2.25 3.04 -14.24
C ARG A 90 1.07 3.99 -14.11
#